data_AF-A0A8T5QR63-F1
#
_entry.id   AF-A0A8T5QR63-F1
#
_cell.length_a   1.000
_cell.length_b   1.000
_cell.length_c   1.000
_cell.angle_alpha   90.00
_cell.angle_beta   90.00
_cell.angle_gamma   90.00
#
_symmetry.space_group_name_H-M   'P 1'
#
loop_
_entity.id
_entity.type
_entity.pdbx_description
1 polymer ?
#
loop_
_entity_poly.entity_id
_entity_poly.type
_entity_poly.pdbx_seq_one_letter_code
_entity_poly.pdbx_strand_id
1 'polypeptide(L)'
;MELNIRKYFTQFILILLIFLNILDFFKFLPEDFDFLKKVISWALVAHLFYDVSFTRLFFGQTHDKKSGFLRNRYLDLLILFSFLLLTMKELVVVAIGLEELTFFHSLIESIKYNAQNIMNVSTYAGAILLIVLSFYLALYTKVSKTSLMGNLGLYNKNVLLKIIATFLVLTTFYAVVFELLLEWLAIAVDSTLIIIGIFTVFYLIFRLHKHISIPKLISKIGTFGEDFEEHFLNFFHDKAHFFLGVSGLLVLHLLTEISNFLIPYFLNLVSSHYFLVLGHESFYNLFIRQFNQNPLVIFGYLFNMVAILGLTIFPAVLWYEVYKNKHKTIPKSLLAIYFGSLVFLILNPLFV
;
A
#
# COMPACT_ATOMS: atom_id res chain seq x y z
N MET A 1 20.39 -13.31 28.12
CA MET A 1 19.27 -12.35 28.14
C MET A 1 19.64 -11.24 27.15
N GLU A 2 19.58 -11.55 25.85
CA GLU A 2 19.73 -10.52 24.83
C GLU A 2 18.48 -9.66 24.91
N LEU A 3 18.63 -8.46 25.46
CA LEU A 3 17.59 -7.44 25.41
C LEU A 3 17.14 -7.34 23.96
N ASN A 4 15.83 -7.50 23.75
CA ASN A 4 15.21 -7.49 22.44
C ASN A 4 15.14 -6.04 21.91
N ILE A 5 16.30 -5.37 21.83
CA ILE A 5 16.48 -3.95 21.48
C ILE A 5 15.82 -3.66 20.15
N ARG A 6 15.96 -4.58 19.18
CA ARG A 6 15.30 -4.51 17.88
C ARG A 6 13.78 -4.36 18.03
N LYS A 7 13.15 -5.22 18.84
CA LYS A 7 11.70 -5.18 19.08
C LYS A 7 11.27 -3.86 19.72
N TYR A 8 11.99 -3.38 20.73
CA TYR A 8 11.67 -2.10 21.38
C TYR A 8 11.84 -0.92 20.43
N PHE A 9 12.88 -0.94 19.59
CA PHE A 9 13.11 0.10 18.60
C PHE A 9 12.00 0.15 17.55
N THR A 10 11.58 -1.00 17.01
CA THR A 10 10.45 -1.08 16.06
C THR A 10 9.15 -0.58 16.70
N GLN A 11 8.87 -0.97 17.95
CA GLN A 11 7.71 -0.48 18.69
C GLN A 11 7.75 1.03 18.90
N PHE A 12 8.91 1.58 19.25
CA PHE A 12 9.10 3.01 19.40
C PHE A 12 8.83 3.77 18.10
N ILE A 13 9.38 3.30 16.97
CA ILE A 13 9.13 3.91 15.66
C ILE A 13 7.64 3.86 15.32
N LEU A 14 6.97 2.74 15.56
CA LEU A 14 5.55 2.59 15.26
C LEU A 14 4.68 3.54 16.10
N ILE A 15 4.99 3.68 17.40
CA ILE A 15 4.31 4.66 18.27
C ILE A 15 4.56 6.09 17.79
N LEU A 16 5.80 6.41 17.40
CA LEU A 16 6.15 7.72 16.85
C LEU A 16 5.35 8.00 15.57
N LEU A 17 5.25 7.04 14.64
CA LEU A 17 4.45 7.19 13.43
C LEU A 17 2.95 7.39 13.73
N ILE A 18 2.39 6.65 14.68
CA ILE A 18 0.99 6.86 15.11
C ILE A 18 0.81 8.29 15.63
N PHE A 19 1.72 8.77 16.48
CA PHE A 19 1.64 10.11 17.03
C PHE A 19 1.75 11.20 15.95
N LEU A 20 2.71 11.07 15.03
CA LEU A 20 2.86 12.00 13.90
C LEU A 20 1.60 12.04 13.04
N ASN A 21 0.93 10.90 12.82
CA ASN A 21 -0.31 10.84 12.04
C ASN A 21 -1.53 11.44 12.72
N ILE A 22 -1.61 11.32 14.05
CA ILE A 22 -2.64 12.03 14.81
C ILE A 22 -2.44 13.54 14.63
N LEU A 23 -1.21 14.05 14.78
CA LEU A 23 -0.92 15.48 14.60
C LEU A 23 -1.21 15.94 13.18
N ASP A 24 -0.84 15.14 12.18
CA ASP A 24 -1.05 15.44 10.77
C ASP A 24 -2.53 15.56 10.41
N PHE A 25 -3.38 14.66 10.92
CA PHE A 25 -4.83 14.75 10.72
C PHE A 25 -5.43 16.05 11.23
N PHE A 26 -4.97 16.50 12.39
CA PHE A 26 -5.40 17.77 12.97
C PHE A 26 -4.70 18.97 12.34
N LYS A 27 -3.86 18.76 11.30
CA LYS A 27 -3.03 19.78 10.65
C LYS A 27 -2.11 20.53 11.59
N PHE A 28 -1.66 19.85 12.65
CA PHE A 28 -0.68 20.39 13.61
C PHE A 28 0.74 19.98 13.27
N LEU A 29 0.94 19.07 12.32
CA LEU A 29 2.26 18.60 11.93
C LEU A 29 2.93 19.59 10.96
N PRO A 30 4.12 20.14 11.29
CA PRO A 30 4.89 20.95 10.34
C PRO A 30 5.33 20.12 9.13
N GLU A 31 5.48 20.76 7.97
CA GLU A 31 5.85 20.08 6.71
C GLU A 31 7.15 19.27 6.82
N ASP A 32 8.14 19.74 7.59
CA ASP A 32 9.39 19.01 7.83
C ASP A 32 9.17 17.65 8.51
N PHE A 33 8.24 17.60 9.46
CA PHE A 33 7.92 16.36 10.15
C PHE A 33 7.03 15.45 9.29
N ASP A 34 6.18 16.01 8.42
CA ASP A 34 5.43 15.21 7.45
C ASP A 34 6.37 14.55 6.42
N PHE A 35 7.35 15.31 5.90
CA PHE A 35 8.39 14.76 5.03
C PHE A 35 9.18 13.65 5.74
N LEU A 36 9.64 13.89 6.97
CA LEU A 36 10.37 12.90 7.76
C LEU A 36 9.52 11.63 8.00
N LYS A 37 8.23 11.80 8.32
CA LYS A 37 7.27 10.70 8.49
C LYS A 37 7.20 9.83 7.25
N LYS A 38 7.10 10.42 6.06
CA LYS A 38 7.07 9.71 4.77
C LYS A 38 8.37 8.94 4.53
N VAL A 39 9.54 9.55 4.77
CA VAL A 39 10.85 8.90 4.63
C VAL A 39 10.98 7.70 5.58
N ILE A 40 10.61 7.85 6.85
CA ILE A 40 10.63 6.75 7.84
C ILE A 40 9.71 5.61 7.38
N SER A 41 8.53 5.94 6.86
CA SER A 41 7.56 4.95 6.38
C SER A 41 8.12 4.15 5.21
N TRP A 42 8.75 4.79 4.24
CA TRP A 42 9.42 4.11 3.13
C TRP A 42 10.59 3.25 3.59
N ALA A 43 11.38 3.71 4.55
CA ALA A 43 12.47 2.93 5.13
C ALA A 43 11.94 1.66 5.83
N LEU A 44 10.81 1.76 6.54
CA LEU A 44 10.16 0.58 7.13
C LEU A 44 9.66 -0.40 6.07
N VAL A 45 9.05 0.06 4.98
CA VAL A 45 8.63 -0.82 3.85
C VAL A 45 9.83 -1.54 3.26
N ALA A 46 10.90 -0.80 2.97
CA ALA A 46 12.12 -1.36 2.43
C ALA A 46 12.71 -2.42 3.37
N HIS A 47 12.70 -2.14 4.69
CA HIS A 47 13.11 -3.09 5.71
C HIS A 47 12.22 -4.34 5.75
N LEU A 48 10.89 -4.21 5.63
CA LEU A 48 9.98 -5.34 5.54
C LEU A 48 10.31 -6.21 4.33
N PHE A 49 10.40 -5.62 3.14
CA PHE A 49 10.77 -6.35 1.91
C PHE A 49 12.12 -7.04 1.99
N TYR A 50 13.07 -6.46 2.73
CA TYR A 50 14.35 -7.11 2.99
C TYR A 50 14.20 -8.40 3.80
N ASP A 51 13.40 -8.38 4.86
CA ASP A 51 13.14 -9.54 5.73
C ASP A 51 12.37 -10.66 5.00
N VAL A 52 11.58 -10.33 3.97
CA VAL A 52 10.86 -11.31 3.11
C VAL A 52 11.80 -12.22 2.33
N SER A 53 12.97 -11.72 1.93
CA SER A 53 13.90 -12.31 0.96
C SER A 53 13.31 -12.53 -0.44
N PHE A 54 13.68 -11.69 -1.40
CA PHE A 54 13.33 -11.85 -2.82
C PHE A 54 13.81 -13.20 -3.40
N THR A 55 15.00 -13.65 -3.03
CA THR A 55 15.55 -14.94 -3.46
C THR A 55 14.75 -16.12 -2.88
N ARG A 56 14.23 -16.01 -1.66
CA ARG A 56 13.28 -16.99 -1.09
C ARG A 56 11.98 -17.00 -1.89
N LEU A 57 11.43 -15.82 -2.19
CA LEU A 57 10.19 -15.70 -2.92
C LEU A 57 10.27 -16.25 -4.35
N PHE A 58 11.25 -15.78 -5.13
CA PHE A 58 11.35 -16.10 -6.55
C PHE A 58 11.99 -17.47 -6.82
N PHE A 59 13.01 -17.84 -6.04
CA PHE A 59 13.83 -19.04 -6.28
C PHE A 59 13.70 -20.13 -5.20
N GLY A 60 13.04 -19.84 -4.07
CA GLY A 60 12.88 -20.79 -2.97
C GLY A 60 14.17 -21.05 -2.20
N GLN A 61 15.11 -20.09 -2.21
CA GLN A 61 16.38 -20.19 -1.50
C GLN A 61 16.37 -19.33 -0.24
N THR A 62 16.92 -19.83 0.87
CA THR A 62 17.00 -19.08 2.13
C THR A 62 18.16 -18.07 2.11
N HIS A 63 18.09 -17.03 2.94
CA HIS A 63 19.09 -15.95 3.03
C HIS A 63 20.54 -16.42 3.24
N ASP A 64 20.73 -17.50 4.02
CA ASP A 64 22.07 -17.99 4.38
C ASP A 64 22.73 -18.83 3.28
N LYS A 65 21.97 -19.24 2.27
CA LYS A 65 22.52 -20.00 1.14
C LYS A 65 23.33 -19.09 0.22
N LYS A 66 24.34 -19.70 -0.42
CA LYS A 66 25.13 -19.07 -1.47
C LYS A 66 24.54 -19.43 -2.84
N SER A 67 24.44 -18.44 -3.71
CA SER A 67 24.10 -18.61 -5.13
C SER A 67 25.28 -18.09 -5.93
N GLY A 68 26.15 -18.98 -6.40
CA GLY A 68 27.45 -18.61 -6.96
C GLY A 68 28.41 -18.09 -5.88
N PHE A 69 28.97 -16.90 -6.10
CA PHE A 69 29.92 -16.27 -5.16
C PHE A 69 29.25 -15.38 -4.11
N LEU A 70 28.00 -14.94 -4.33
CA LEU A 70 27.27 -14.08 -3.41
C LEU A 70 26.37 -14.89 -2.47
N ARG A 71 26.26 -14.43 -1.23
CA ARG A 71 25.20 -14.90 -0.32
C ARG A 71 23.86 -14.27 -0.73
N ASN A 72 22.79 -15.03 -0.60
CA ASN A 72 21.44 -14.57 -0.98
C ASN A 72 21.02 -13.28 -0.26
N ARG A 73 21.42 -13.12 1.01
CA ARG A 73 21.23 -11.87 1.75
C ARG A 73 21.75 -10.60 1.03
N TYR A 74 22.87 -10.70 0.31
CA TYR A 74 23.40 -9.57 -0.48
C TYR A 74 22.65 -9.39 -1.80
N LEU A 75 22.20 -10.49 -2.42
CA LEU A 75 21.37 -10.42 -3.61
C LEU A 75 20.03 -9.75 -3.31
N ASP A 76 19.40 -10.11 -2.19
CA ASP A 76 18.16 -9.48 -1.73
C ASP A 76 18.35 -7.98 -1.48
N LEU A 77 19.47 -7.59 -0.87
CA LEU A 77 19.83 -6.18 -0.68
C LEU A 77 20.04 -5.44 -2.01
N LEU A 78 20.71 -6.07 -2.98
CA LEU A 78 20.93 -5.47 -4.29
C LEU A 78 19.63 -5.33 -5.09
N ILE A 79 18.72 -6.33 -5.02
CA ILE A 79 17.38 -6.25 -5.61
C ILE A 79 16.61 -5.09 -4.98
N LEU A 80 16.59 -5.01 -3.65
CA LEU A 80 15.93 -3.93 -2.92
C LEU A 80 16.49 -2.56 -3.32
N PHE A 81 17.80 -2.44 -3.36
CA PHE A 81 18.48 -1.21 -3.75
C PHE A 81 18.11 -0.82 -5.19
N SER A 82 18.02 -1.80 -6.09
CA SER A 82 17.54 -1.59 -7.46
C SER A 82 16.12 -1.02 -7.50
N PHE A 83 15.21 -1.58 -6.68
CA PHE A 83 13.83 -1.11 -6.59
C PHE A 83 13.73 0.29 -5.98
N LEU A 84 14.53 0.59 -4.94
CA LEU A 84 14.61 1.93 -4.35
C LEU A 84 15.12 2.96 -5.36
N LEU A 85 16.14 2.62 -6.16
CA LEU A 85 16.62 3.48 -7.24
C LEU A 85 15.53 3.78 -8.26
N LEU A 86 14.75 2.78 -8.67
CA LEU A 86 13.62 3.00 -9.59
C LEU A 86 12.51 3.86 -8.96
N THR A 87 12.33 3.79 -7.64
CA THR A 87 11.33 4.57 -6.89
C THR A 87 11.76 6.00 -6.61
N MET A 88 13.05 6.35 -6.77
CA MET A 88 13.55 7.70 -6.51
C MET A 88 12.81 8.79 -7.30
N LYS A 89 12.21 8.47 -8.45
CA LYS A 89 11.35 9.41 -9.19
C LYS A 89 10.22 9.96 -8.32
N GLU A 90 9.58 9.11 -7.51
CA GLU A 90 8.45 9.51 -6.67
C GLU A 90 8.92 10.36 -5.49
N LEU A 91 10.11 10.07 -4.94
CA LEU A 91 10.74 10.93 -3.94
C LEU A 91 10.97 12.34 -4.49
N VAL A 92 11.51 12.43 -5.71
CA VAL A 92 11.76 13.71 -6.38
C VAL A 92 10.45 14.47 -6.63
N VAL A 93 9.40 13.78 -7.10
CA VAL A 93 8.06 14.39 -7.31
C VAL A 93 7.50 14.94 -6.00
N VAL A 94 7.56 14.16 -4.91
CA VAL A 94 7.14 14.63 -3.57
C VAL A 94 7.97 15.83 -3.13
N ALA A 95 9.29 15.81 -3.31
CA ALA A 95 10.18 16.90 -2.92
C ALA A 95 9.92 18.20 -3.71
N ILE A 96 9.54 18.11 -4.98
CA ILE A 96 9.20 19.28 -5.80
C ILE A 96 7.92 19.96 -5.28
N GLY A 97 6.95 19.18 -4.82
CA GLY A 97 5.67 19.69 -4.31
C GLY A 97 5.71 20.31 -2.91
N LEU A 98 6.86 20.31 -2.23
CA LEU A 98 7.02 20.87 -0.89
C LEU A 98 7.57 22.30 -0.99
N GLU A 99 6.84 23.29 -0.49
CA GLU A 99 7.21 24.71 -0.60
C GLU A 99 7.79 25.29 0.71
N GLU A 100 7.41 24.79 1.90
CA GLU A 100 7.69 25.46 3.18
C GLU A 100 8.50 24.59 4.18
N LEU A 101 9.58 23.96 3.71
CA LEU A 101 10.48 23.20 4.57
C LEU A 101 11.58 24.07 5.20
N THR A 102 11.76 23.98 6.52
CA THR A 102 12.76 24.74 7.28
C THR A 102 14.01 23.91 7.57
N PHE A 103 13.87 22.68 8.08
CA PHE A 103 14.99 21.83 8.46
C PHE A 103 15.64 21.16 7.25
N PHE A 104 14.84 20.73 6.28
CA PHE A 104 15.31 20.01 5.09
C PHE A 104 15.51 20.91 3.87
N HIS A 105 15.40 22.24 4.03
CA HIS A 105 15.42 23.20 2.92
C HIS A 105 16.59 22.97 1.94
N SER A 106 17.83 22.94 2.45
CA SER A 106 19.03 22.78 1.62
C SER A 106 19.06 21.44 0.86
N LEU A 107 18.62 20.36 1.50
CA LEU A 107 18.53 19.04 0.86
C LEU A 107 17.49 19.06 -0.26
N ILE A 108 16.32 19.65 -0.01
CA ILE A 108 15.20 19.67 -0.93
C ILE A 108 15.48 20.59 -2.11
N GLU A 109 16.09 21.76 -1.90
CA GLU A 109 16.57 22.62 -2.98
C GLU A 109 17.63 21.92 -3.83
N SER A 110 18.53 21.16 -3.22
CA SER A 110 19.50 20.35 -3.98
C SER A 110 18.82 19.28 -4.84
N ILE A 111 17.78 18.62 -4.31
CA ILE A 111 16.96 17.65 -5.04
C ILE A 111 16.20 18.33 -6.17
N LYS A 112 15.52 19.45 -5.93
CA LYS A 112 14.77 20.23 -6.92
C LYS A 112 15.69 20.70 -8.06
N TYR A 113 16.84 21.28 -7.71
CA TYR A 113 17.82 21.75 -8.69
C TYR A 113 18.33 20.63 -9.59
N ASN A 114 18.53 19.42 -9.04
CA ASN A 114 19.01 18.27 -9.78
C ASN A 114 17.91 17.26 -10.15
N ALA A 115 16.63 17.63 -10.08
CA ALA A 115 15.51 16.70 -10.10
C ALA A 115 15.56 15.76 -11.31
N GLN A 116 15.66 16.33 -12.51
CA GLN A 116 15.71 15.58 -13.76
C GLN A 116 16.94 14.65 -13.83
N ASN A 117 18.09 15.10 -13.33
CA ASN A 117 19.32 14.29 -13.31
C ASN A 117 19.18 13.13 -12.32
N ILE A 118 18.66 13.38 -11.11
CA ILE A 118 18.43 12.35 -10.10
C ILE A 118 17.44 11.31 -10.65
N MET A 119 16.31 11.74 -11.23
CA MET A 119 15.31 10.85 -11.83
C MET A 119 15.91 9.96 -12.92
N ASN A 120 16.63 10.54 -13.88
CA ASN A 120 17.22 9.79 -14.99
C ASN A 120 18.31 8.83 -14.51
N VAL A 121 19.26 9.32 -13.71
CA VAL A 121 20.39 8.51 -13.24
C VAL A 121 19.90 7.36 -12.36
N SER A 122 18.99 7.63 -11.41
CA SER A 122 18.44 6.60 -10.53
C SER A 122 17.62 5.56 -11.32
N THR A 123 16.78 5.99 -12.26
CA THR A 123 16.00 5.08 -13.12
C THR A 123 16.90 4.19 -13.97
N TYR A 124 17.90 4.77 -14.66
CA TYR A 124 18.82 3.99 -15.49
C TYR A 124 19.71 3.07 -14.67
N ALA A 125 20.25 3.55 -13.55
CA ALA A 125 21.08 2.73 -12.66
C ALA A 125 20.27 1.55 -12.09
N GLY A 126 19.04 1.80 -11.63
CA GLY A 126 18.13 0.77 -11.16
C GLY A 126 17.76 -0.24 -12.24
N ALA A 127 17.48 0.20 -13.47
CA ALA A 127 17.16 -0.70 -14.58
C ALA A 127 18.37 -1.57 -15.00
N ILE A 128 19.55 -0.97 -15.13
CA ILE A 128 20.79 -1.71 -15.46
C ILE A 128 21.11 -2.73 -14.37
N LEU A 129 20.98 -2.35 -13.10
CA LEU A 129 21.22 -3.25 -11.98
C LEU A 129 20.24 -4.44 -11.99
N LEU A 130 18.95 -4.22 -12.29
CA LEU A 130 17.98 -5.32 -12.46
C LEU A 130 18.36 -6.27 -13.59
N ILE A 131 18.83 -5.74 -14.73
CA ILE A 131 19.30 -6.59 -15.83
C ILE A 131 20.48 -7.44 -15.35
N VAL A 132 21.51 -6.84 -14.76
CA VAL A 132 22.70 -7.55 -14.24
C VAL A 132 22.29 -8.62 -13.21
N LEU A 133 21.40 -8.29 -12.27
CA LEU A 133 20.87 -9.23 -11.29
C LEU A 133 20.10 -10.37 -11.95
N SER A 134 19.32 -10.09 -13.01
CA SER A 134 18.59 -11.11 -13.77
C SER A 134 19.52 -12.12 -14.43
N PHE A 135 20.62 -11.65 -15.03
CA PHE A 135 21.68 -12.51 -15.55
C PHE A 135 22.31 -13.35 -14.44
N TYR A 136 22.71 -12.71 -13.34
CA TYR A 136 23.35 -13.38 -12.21
C TYR A 136 22.48 -14.48 -11.61
N LEU A 137 21.24 -14.15 -11.27
CA LEU A 137 20.31 -15.05 -10.61
C LEU A 137 19.98 -16.24 -11.51
N ALA A 138 19.73 -16.02 -12.79
CA ALA A 138 19.44 -17.08 -13.75
C ALA A 138 20.60 -18.06 -13.97
N LEU A 139 21.85 -17.58 -13.89
CA LEU A 139 23.06 -18.39 -14.06
C LEU A 139 23.42 -19.18 -12.80
N TYR A 140 23.34 -18.55 -11.62
CA TYR A 140 23.95 -19.08 -10.40
C TYR A 140 22.96 -19.56 -9.34
N THR A 141 21.66 -19.27 -9.49
CA THR A 141 20.65 -19.62 -8.48
C THR A 141 19.88 -20.87 -8.90
N LYS A 142 19.80 -21.85 -7.99
CA LYS A 142 18.96 -23.04 -8.18
C LYS A 142 17.50 -22.68 -7.98
N VAL A 143 16.66 -23.01 -8.95
CA VAL A 143 15.20 -22.82 -8.87
C VAL A 143 14.57 -23.98 -8.11
N SER A 144 13.95 -23.71 -6.95
CA SER A 144 13.12 -24.69 -6.24
C SER A 144 11.81 -24.94 -7.00
N LYS A 145 11.25 -26.16 -6.91
CA LYS A 145 9.94 -26.47 -7.49
C LYS A 145 8.80 -25.68 -6.85
N THR A 146 8.93 -25.30 -5.58
CA THR A 146 7.92 -24.58 -4.81
C THR A 146 8.02 -23.07 -4.90
N SER A 147 8.98 -22.53 -5.67
CA SER A 147 9.15 -21.08 -5.83
C SER A 147 8.32 -20.55 -6.99
N LEU A 148 8.17 -19.22 -7.10
CA LEU A 148 7.49 -18.59 -8.23
C LEU A 148 8.09 -19.03 -9.58
N MET A 149 9.42 -19.01 -9.71
CA MET A 149 10.12 -19.49 -10.92
C MET A 149 9.93 -20.99 -11.16
N GLY A 150 9.85 -21.79 -10.09
CA GLY A 150 9.53 -23.22 -10.16
C GLY A 150 8.13 -23.49 -10.72
N ASN A 151 7.15 -22.73 -10.23
CA ASN A 151 5.74 -22.79 -10.63
C ASN A 151 5.51 -22.33 -12.08
N LEU A 152 6.42 -21.52 -12.64
CA LEU A 152 6.48 -21.17 -14.07
C LEU A 152 7.14 -22.27 -14.92
N GLY A 153 7.57 -23.38 -14.33
CA GLY A 153 8.19 -24.51 -15.03
C GLY A 153 9.62 -24.24 -15.49
N LEU A 154 10.32 -23.30 -14.85
CA LEU A 154 11.64 -22.83 -15.30
C LEU A 154 12.82 -23.66 -14.79
N TYR A 155 12.59 -24.61 -13.87
CA TYR A 155 13.64 -25.38 -13.20
C TYR A 155 14.66 -26.02 -14.19
N ASN A 156 14.17 -26.62 -15.29
CA ASN A 156 14.97 -27.31 -16.31
C ASN A 156 15.00 -26.59 -17.67
N LYS A 157 14.68 -25.29 -17.73
CA LYS A 157 14.70 -24.54 -18.99
C LYS A 157 16.09 -23.97 -19.29
N ASN A 158 16.32 -23.65 -20.56
CA ASN A 158 17.55 -23.03 -21.05
C ASN A 158 17.83 -21.71 -20.32
N VAL A 159 19.12 -21.39 -20.17
CA VAL A 159 19.59 -20.21 -19.44
C VAL A 159 18.99 -18.92 -19.99
N LEU A 160 18.92 -18.75 -21.31
CA LEU A 160 18.33 -17.55 -21.94
C LEU A 160 16.88 -17.31 -21.49
N LEU A 161 16.07 -18.36 -21.47
CA LEU A 161 14.67 -18.28 -21.04
C LEU A 161 14.59 -17.97 -19.54
N LYS A 162 15.50 -18.54 -18.73
CA LYS A 162 15.61 -18.18 -17.30
C LYS A 162 15.98 -16.72 -17.08
N ILE A 163 16.90 -16.15 -17.88
CA ILE A 163 17.29 -14.73 -17.79
C ILE A 163 16.09 -13.84 -18.09
N ILE A 164 15.42 -14.07 -19.24
CA ILE A 164 14.24 -13.29 -19.66
C ILE A 164 13.13 -13.40 -18.61
N ALA A 165 12.83 -14.61 -18.14
CA ALA A 165 11.79 -14.81 -17.13
C ALA A 165 12.15 -14.17 -15.78
N THR A 166 13.42 -14.23 -15.36
CA THR A 166 13.87 -13.57 -14.12
C THR A 166 13.70 -12.06 -14.24
N PHE A 167 14.11 -11.47 -15.36
CA PHE A 167 13.95 -10.04 -15.62
C PHE A 167 12.49 -9.61 -15.62
N LEU A 168 11.61 -10.37 -16.29
CA LEU A 168 10.17 -10.09 -16.30
C LEU A 168 9.56 -10.24 -14.92
N VAL A 169 9.92 -11.26 -14.15
CA VAL A 169 9.43 -11.45 -12.78
C VAL A 169 9.88 -10.31 -11.87
N LEU A 170 11.15 -9.93 -11.90
CA LEU A 170 11.67 -8.83 -11.09
C LEU A 170 11.00 -7.49 -11.46
N THR A 171 10.88 -7.19 -12.75
CA THR A 171 10.25 -5.96 -13.23
C THR A 171 8.75 -5.92 -12.93
N THR A 172 8.05 -7.04 -13.12
CA THR A 172 6.61 -7.13 -12.81
C THR A 172 6.38 -7.03 -11.30
N PHE A 173 7.20 -7.70 -10.49
CA PHE A 173 7.10 -7.59 -9.04
C PHE A 173 7.40 -6.17 -8.57
N TYR A 174 8.39 -5.50 -9.15
CA TYR A 174 8.65 -4.09 -8.89
C TYR A 174 7.40 -3.24 -9.17
N ALA A 175 6.89 -3.26 -10.42
CA ALA A 175 5.81 -2.37 -10.84
C ALA A 175 4.47 -2.68 -10.17
N VAL A 176 4.15 -3.96 -9.97
CA VAL A 176 2.82 -4.39 -9.49
C VAL A 176 2.78 -4.59 -7.98
N VAL A 177 3.88 -4.99 -7.35
CA VAL A 177 3.86 -5.32 -5.92
C VAL A 177 4.62 -4.28 -5.12
N PHE A 178 5.87 -4.00 -5.46
CA PHE A 178 6.72 -3.10 -4.67
C PHE A 178 6.26 -1.65 -4.78
N GLU A 179 6.08 -1.12 -6.00
CA GLU A 179 5.64 0.25 -6.26
C GLU A 179 4.25 0.48 -5.66
N LEU A 180 3.29 -0.42 -5.93
CA LEU A 180 1.96 -0.36 -5.31
C LEU A 180 2.01 -0.45 -3.79
N LEU A 181 2.84 -1.29 -3.18
CA LEU A 181 2.91 -1.35 -1.71
C LEU A 181 3.55 -0.11 -1.09
N LEU A 182 4.56 0.44 -1.75
CA LEU A 182 5.25 1.63 -1.28
C LEU A 182 4.35 2.86 -1.39
N GLU A 183 3.64 3.01 -2.51
CA GLU A 183 2.61 4.02 -2.70
C GLU A 183 1.47 3.81 -1.70
N TRP A 184 0.95 2.59 -1.58
CA TRP A 184 -0.10 2.28 -0.63
C TRP A 184 0.31 2.64 0.78
N LEU A 185 1.53 2.29 1.24
CA LEU A 185 1.96 2.64 2.58
C LEU A 185 2.18 4.15 2.72
N ALA A 186 2.70 4.84 1.70
CA ALA A 186 2.84 6.29 1.71
C ALA A 186 1.49 6.98 1.96
N ILE A 187 0.43 6.45 1.35
CA ILE A 187 -0.94 6.98 1.43
C ILE A 187 -1.70 6.40 2.64
N ALA A 188 -1.43 5.16 3.07
CA ALA A 188 -2.10 4.51 4.21
C ALA A 188 -1.53 4.95 5.54
N VAL A 189 -0.26 5.35 5.54
CA VAL A 189 0.34 6.12 6.63
C VAL A 189 -0.10 7.57 6.56
N ASP A 190 -0.93 7.99 5.60
CA ASP A 190 -1.64 9.25 5.71
C ASP A 190 -2.71 9.17 6.82
N SER A 191 -3.00 10.33 7.38
CA SER A 191 -3.57 10.56 8.69
C SER A 191 -4.98 9.96 8.89
N THR A 192 -5.77 9.82 7.81
CA THR A 192 -7.17 9.38 7.89
C THR A 192 -7.34 7.89 8.22
N LEU A 193 -6.57 7.01 7.57
CA LEU A 193 -6.70 5.55 7.79
C LEU A 193 -6.26 5.14 9.19
N ILE A 194 -5.14 5.70 9.66
CA ILE A 194 -4.65 5.46 11.01
C ILE A 194 -5.68 5.92 12.04
N ILE A 195 -6.38 7.03 11.79
CA ILE A 195 -7.40 7.53 12.71
C ILE A 195 -8.66 6.69 12.71
N ILE A 196 -9.12 6.21 11.56
CA ILE A 196 -10.20 5.22 11.51
C ILE A 196 -9.78 3.97 12.30
N GLY A 197 -8.53 3.53 12.16
CA GLY A 197 -7.95 2.43 12.95
C GLY A 197 -7.96 2.72 14.46
N ILE A 198 -7.50 3.90 14.86
CA ILE A 198 -7.48 4.35 16.27
C ILE A 198 -8.90 4.41 16.83
N PHE A 199 -9.85 5.03 16.14
CA PHE A 199 -11.25 5.08 16.56
C PHE A 199 -11.87 3.69 16.65
N THR A 200 -11.56 2.80 15.71
CA THR A 200 -12.01 1.40 15.76
C THR A 200 -11.47 0.70 16.99
N VAL A 201 -10.18 0.90 17.30
CA VAL A 201 -9.56 0.36 18.52
C VAL A 201 -10.20 0.94 19.78
N PHE A 202 -10.38 2.26 19.87
CA PHE A 202 -11.06 2.90 20.99
C PHE A 202 -12.49 2.40 21.17
N TYR A 203 -13.23 2.26 20.08
CA TYR A 203 -14.57 1.70 20.08
C TYR A 203 -14.59 0.26 20.61
N LEU A 204 -13.65 -0.58 20.16
CA LEU A 204 -13.50 -1.95 20.65
C LEU A 204 -13.12 -1.98 22.13
N ILE A 205 -12.22 -1.11 22.58
CA ILE A 205 -11.87 -0.99 24.00
C ILE A 205 -13.13 -0.60 24.79
N PHE A 206 -13.84 0.46 24.40
CA PHE A 206 -15.01 0.92 25.13
C PHE A 206 -16.10 -0.16 25.19
N ARG A 207 -16.38 -0.83 24.07
CA ARG A 207 -17.43 -1.86 23.96
C ARG A 207 -17.04 -3.20 24.60
N LEU A 208 -15.76 -3.57 24.56
CA LEU A 208 -15.27 -4.89 24.98
C LEU A 208 -14.32 -4.84 26.19
N HIS A 209 -14.21 -3.71 26.92
CA HIS A 209 -13.29 -3.54 28.05
C HIS A 209 -13.43 -4.63 29.12
N LYS A 210 -14.62 -5.22 29.28
CA LYS A 210 -14.87 -6.31 30.24
C LYS A 210 -14.21 -7.63 29.84
N HIS A 211 -13.91 -7.82 28.56
CA HIS A 211 -13.40 -9.09 28.00
C HIS A 211 -11.97 -8.99 27.46
N ILE A 212 -11.45 -7.79 27.24
CA ILE A 212 -10.14 -7.56 26.63
C ILE A 212 -9.25 -6.83 27.62
N SER A 213 -8.16 -7.47 28.06
CA SER A 213 -7.12 -6.78 28.81
C SER A 213 -6.28 -5.91 27.85
N ILE A 214 -6.01 -4.66 28.24
CA ILE A 214 -5.22 -3.69 27.47
C ILE A 214 -3.88 -4.29 26.98
N PRO A 215 -3.11 -5.03 27.82
CA PRO A 215 -1.87 -5.66 27.37
C PRO A 215 -2.06 -6.66 26.21
N LYS A 216 -3.18 -7.42 26.21
CA LYS A 216 -3.49 -8.36 25.11
C LYS A 216 -3.87 -7.63 23.83
N LEU A 217 -4.53 -6.48 23.94
CA LEU A 217 -4.88 -5.67 22.77
C LEU A 217 -3.63 -5.04 22.16
N ILE A 218 -2.74 -4.45 22.98
CA ILE A 218 -1.46 -3.91 22.53
C ILE A 218 -0.59 -5.00 21.90
N SER A 219 -0.51 -6.19 22.53
CA SER A 219 0.24 -7.31 21.95
C SER A 219 -0.35 -7.74 20.61
N LYS A 220 -1.69 -7.81 20.50
CA LYS A 220 -2.37 -8.20 19.26
C LYS A 220 -2.21 -7.18 18.14
N ILE A 221 -2.20 -5.88 18.44
CA ILE A 221 -1.89 -4.83 17.46
C ILE A 221 -0.42 -4.93 17.03
N GLY A 222 0.48 -5.18 17.99
CA GLY A 222 1.91 -5.37 17.71
C GLY A 222 2.18 -6.59 16.82
N THR A 223 1.51 -7.72 17.08
CA THR A 223 1.65 -8.92 16.23
C THR A 223 0.83 -8.83 14.95
N PHE A 224 -0.19 -7.98 14.87
CA PHE A 224 -1.00 -7.86 13.65
C PHE A 224 -0.17 -7.47 12.43
N GLY A 225 0.84 -6.60 12.59
CA GLY A 225 1.75 -6.25 11.50
C GLY A 225 2.58 -7.45 11.02
N GLU A 226 3.16 -8.20 11.96
CA GLU A 226 3.95 -9.42 11.69
C GLU A 226 3.07 -10.52 11.07
N ASP A 227 1.88 -10.74 11.63
CA ASP A 227 0.90 -11.71 11.14
C ASP A 227 0.41 -11.32 9.74
N PHE A 228 0.08 -10.03 9.52
CA PHE A 228 -0.34 -9.53 8.22
C PHE A 228 0.77 -9.71 7.20
N GLU A 229 2.01 -9.32 7.54
CA GLU A 229 3.18 -9.52 6.69
C GLU A 229 3.34 -11.01 6.31
N GLU A 230 3.42 -11.91 7.29
CA GLU A 230 3.62 -13.33 7.03
C GLU A 230 2.50 -13.91 6.14
N HIS A 231 1.24 -13.64 6.46
CA HIS A 231 0.10 -14.13 5.68
C HIS A 231 0.06 -13.52 4.28
N PHE A 232 0.33 -12.22 4.17
CA PHE A 232 0.30 -11.50 2.90
C PHE A 232 1.40 -12.01 1.96
N LEU A 233 2.61 -12.24 2.47
CA LEU A 233 3.72 -12.77 1.69
C LEU A 233 3.52 -14.21 1.26
N ASN A 234 2.86 -15.01 2.08
CA ASN A 234 2.50 -16.38 1.73
C ASN A 234 1.61 -16.45 0.47
N PHE A 235 0.84 -15.41 0.13
CA PHE A 235 0.13 -15.37 -1.15
C PHE A 235 1.04 -15.39 -2.36
N PHE A 236 2.23 -14.78 -2.27
CA PHE A 236 3.16 -14.67 -3.40
C PHE A 236 4.04 -15.92 -3.57
N HIS A 237 4.04 -16.81 -2.58
CA HIS A 237 4.74 -18.11 -2.67
C HIS A 237 3.98 -19.11 -3.54
N ASP A 238 2.65 -19.10 -3.51
CA ASP A 238 1.82 -20.04 -4.27
C ASP A 238 1.23 -19.39 -5.52
N LYS A 239 1.39 -20.05 -6.68
CA LYS A 239 0.83 -19.60 -7.96
C LYS A 239 -0.70 -19.47 -7.90
N ALA A 240 -1.38 -20.34 -7.16
CA ALA A 240 -2.84 -20.27 -7.02
C ALA A 240 -3.28 -19.00 -6.27
N HIS A 241 -2.42 -18.50 -5.39
CA HIS A 241 -2.71 -17.39 -4.50
C HIS A 241 -2.06 -16.07 -4.94
N PHE A 242 -1.12 -16.08 -5.90
CA PHE A 242 -0.45 -14.86 -6.38
C PHE A 242 -1.45 -13.80 -6.86
N PHE A 243 -2.41 -14.19 -7.71
CA PHE A 243 -3.45 -13.26 -8.19
C PHE A 243 -4.38 -12.81 -7.07
N LEU A 244 -4.59 -13.64 -6.05
CA LEU A 244 -5.32 -13.24 -4.85
C LEU A 244 -4.53 -12.19 -4.05
N GLY A 245 -3.22 -12.34 -3.93
CA GLY A 245 -2.34 -11.33 -3.32
C GLY A 245 -2.36 -10.00 -4.08
N VAL A 246 -2.21 -10.03 -5.40
CA VAL A 246 -2.27 -8.83 -6.26
C VAL A 246 -3.64 -8.15 -6.20
N SER A 247 -4.74 -8.91 -6.31
CA SER A 247 -6.08 -8.33 -6.16
C SER A 247 -6.32 -7.79 -4.75
N GLY A 248 -5.68 -8.38 -3.73
CA GLY A 248 -5.70 -7.87 -2.36
C GLY A 248 -5.02 -6.51 -2.24
N LEU A 249 -3.88 -6.31 -2.91
CA LEU A 249 -3.23 -5.00 -2.99
C LEU A 249 -4.11 -3.95 -3.65
N LEU A 250 -4.73 -4.30 -4.77
CA LEU A 250 -5.66 -3.39 -5.46
C LEU A 250 -6.85 -3.03 -4.59
N VAL A 251 -7.40 -4.00 -3.85
CA VAL A 251 -8.45 -3.77 -2.86
C VAL A 251 -7.97 -2.85 -1.74
N LEU A 252 -6.76 -3.04 -1.23
CA LEU A 252 -6.18 -2.18 -0.19
C LEU A 252 -6.02 -0.74 -0.67
N HIS A 253 -5.57 -0.53 -1.91
CA HIS A 253 -5.54 0.79 -2.56
C HIS A 253 -6.92 1.41 -2.66
N LEU A 254 -7.91 0.65 -3.13
CA LEU A 254 -9.29 1.11 -3.24
C LEU A 254 -9.86 1.53 -1.87
N LEU A 255 -9.58 0.78 -0.81
CA LEU A 255 -9.98 1.14 0.57
C LEU A 255 -9.29 2.41 1.06
N THR A 256 -8.04 2.63 0.66
CA THR A 256 -7.30 3.85 0.95
C THR A 256 -7.91 5.06 0.23
N GLU A 257 -8.27 4.92 -1.05
CA GLU A 257 -8.98 5.97 -1.80
C GLU A 257 -10.34 6.30 -1.18
N ILE A 258 -11.10 5.30 -0.73
CA ILE A 258 -12.34 5.55 0.01
C ILE A 258 -12.07 6.43 1.23
N SER A 259 -11.02 6.10 1.99
CA SER A 259 -10.70 6.77 3.24
C SER A 259 -10.21 8.20 3.02
N ASN A 260 -9.30 8.41 2.05
CA ASN A 260 -8.65 9.71 1.84
C ASN A 260 -9.41 10.65 0.91
N PHE A 261 -10.26 10.11 0.03
CA PHE A 261 -11.03 10.91 -0.92
C PHE A 261 -12.52 10.84 -0.65
N LEU A 262 -13.10 9.64 -0.66
CA LEU A 262 -14.56 9.47 -0.65
C LEU A 262 -15.21 9.91 0.67
N ILE A 263 -14.61 9.56 1.82
CA ILE A 263 -15.12 9.96 3.13
C ILE A 263 -15.07 11.49 3.29
N PRO A 264 -13.93 12.18 3.06
CA PRO A 264 -13.88 13.64 3.05
C PRO A 264 -14.87 14.27 2.07
N TYR A 265 -15.05 13.67 0.89
CA TYR A 265 -16.02 14.12 -0.11
C TYR A 265 -17.46 14.13 0.40
N PHE A 266 -17.88 13.04 1.02
CA PHE A 266 -19.25 12.90 1.53
C PHE A 266 -19.50 13.72 2.79
N LEU A 267 -18.48 13.90 3.64
CA LEU A 267 -18.63 14.56 4.93
C LEU A 267 -18.23 16.04 4.94
N ASN A 268 -17.82 16.59 3.79
CA ASN A 268 -17.30 17.96 3.68
C ASN A 268 -16.14 18.24 4.64
N LEU A 269 -15.23 17.28 4.79
CA LEU A 269 -14.02 17.49 5.59
C LEU A 269 -13.08 18.39 4.75
N VAL A 270 -12.92 19.63 5.21
CA VAL A 270 -12.37 20.83 4.52
C VAL A 270 -10.87 20.72 4.19
N SER A 271 -10.31 19.51 4.13
CA SER A 271 -8.86 19.28 4.15
C SER A 271 -8.28 18.50 2.99
N SER A 272 -9.07 17.91 2.07
CA SER A 272 -8.42 17.22 0.97
C SER A 272 -7.90 18.25 -0.04
N HIS A 273 -6.57 18.34 -0.17
CA HIS A 273 -5.91 19.04 -1.29
C HIS A 273 -6.56 18.69 -2.65
N TYR A 274 -7.15 17.50 -2.71
CA TYR A 274 -7.93 17.00 -3.84
C TYR A 274 -9.07 17.93 -4.29
N PHE A 275 -9.85 18.53 -3.38
CA PHE A 275 -10.93 19.45 -3.80
C PHE A 275 -10.41 20.78 -4.36
N LEU A 276 -9.28 21.25 -3.82
CA LEU A 276 -8.62 22.46 -4.33
C LEU A 276 -8.07 22.23 -5.75
N VAL A 277 -7.50 21.05 -6.01
CA VAL A 277 -6.92 20.71 -7.33
C VAL A 277 -8.02 20.43 -8.37
N LEU A 278 -9.07 19.69 -8.01
CA LEU A 278 -10.13 19.35 -8.95
C LEU A 278 -11.16 20.47 -9.18
N GLY A 279 -11.24 21.46 -8.29
CA GLY A 279 -12.20 22.57 -8.40
C GLY A 279 -13.67 22.14 -8.25
N HIS A 280 -13.94 20.96 -7.71
CA HIS A 280 -15.30 20.44 -7.49
C HIS A 280 -15.79 20.74 -6.07
N GLU A 281 -17.06 21.12 -5.95
CA GLU A 281 -17.75 21.22 -4.67
C GLU A 281 -17.94 19.83 -4.03
N SER A 282 -17.87 19.77 -2.69
CA SER A 282 -18.12 18.52 -1.96
C SER A 282 -19.55 18.01 -2.17
N PHE A 283 -19.73 16.69 -2.08
CA PHE A 283 -21.04 16.04 -2.24
C PHE A 283 -22.09 16.61 -1.30
N TYR A 284 -21.69 16.87 -0.05
CA TYR A 284 -22.55 17.46 0.97
C TYR A 284 -23.02 18.86 0.60
N ASN A 285 -22.12 19.73 0.10
CA ASN A 285 -22.48 21.09 -0.28
C ASN A 285 -23.44 21.10 -1.49
N LEU A 286 -23.15 20.25 -2.49
CA LEU A 286 -24.04 20.03 -3.62
C LEU A 286 -25.43 19.57 -3.16
N PHE A 287 -25.46 18.58 -2.26
CA PHE A 287 -26.68 18.03 -1.68
C PHE A 287 -27.50 19.13 -0.98
N ILE A 288 -26.92 19.88 -0.04
CA ILE A 288 -27.64 20.91 0.72
C ILE A 288 -28.21 21.99 -0.22
N ARG A 289 -27.42 22.43 -1.21
CA ARG A 289 -27.87 23.43 -2.19
C ARG A 289 -29.09 22.95 -2.98
N GLN A 290 -29.04 21.73 -3.51
CA GLN A 290 -30.14 21.18 -4.32
C GLN A 290 -31.34 20.74 -3.47
N PHE A 291 -31.09 20.22 -2.27
CA PHE A 291 -32.14 19.81 -1.33
C PHE A 291 -33.06 20.98 -0.95
N ASN A 292 -32.48 22.17 -0.74
CA ASN A 292 -33.25 23.38 -0.46
C ASN A 292 -34.15 23.81 -1.63
N GLN A 293 -33.82 23.41 -2.87
CA GLN A 293 -34.63 23.68 -4.06
C GLN A 293 -35.67 22.58 -4.31
N ASN A 294 -35.28 21.31 -4.10
CA ASN A 294 -36.12 20.15 -4.31
C ASN A 294 -35.75 19.01 -3.33
N PRO A 295 -36.55 18.76 -2.28
CA PRO A 295 -36.28 17.71 -1.30
C PRO A 295 -36.22 16.29 -1.87
N LEU A 296 -36.86 16.01 -3.02
CA LEU A 296 -36.86 14.68 -3.65
C LEU A 296 -35.46 14.25 -4.15
N VAL A 297 -34.56 15.21 -4.31
CA VAL A 297 -33.16 14.98 -4.68
C VAL A 297 -32.43 14.08 -3.67
N ILE A 298 -32.92 13.97 -2.43
CA ILE A 298 -32.36 13.08 -1.40
C ILE A 298 -32.21 11.63 -1.85
N PHE A 299 -33.20 11.10 -2.59
CA PHE A 299 -33.13 9.73 -3.08
C PHE A 299 -32.05 9.58 -4.14
N GLY A 300 -31.92 10.58 -5.03
CA GLY A 300 -30.89 10.55 -6.05
C GLY A 300 -29.48 10.57 -5.45
N TYR A 301 -29.24 11.42 -4.45
CA TYR A 301 -27.95 11.44 -3.73
C TYR A 301 -27.72 10.13 -3.00
N LEU A 302 -28.72 9.58 -2.31
CA LEU A 302 -28.57 8.30 -1.60
C LEU A 302 -28.27 7.14 -2.55
N PHE A 303 -28.99 7.01 -3.68
CA PHE A 303 -28.74 5.96 -4.66
C PHE A 303 -27.35 6.07 -5.26
N ASN A 304 -26.92 7.28 -5.63
CA ASN A 304 -25.58 7.49 -6.14
C ASN A 304 -24.48 7.20 -5.09
N MET A 305 -24.67 7.65 -3.84
CA MET A 305 -23.72 7.39 -2.74
C MET A 305 -23.56 5.88 -2.52
N VAL A 306 -24.67 5.14 -2.49
CA VAL A 306 -24.67 3.68 -2.40
C VAL A 306 -24.03 3.03 -3.64
N ALA A 307 -24.20 3.61 -4.84
CA ALA A 307 -23.55 3.11 -6.05
C ALA A 307 -22.02 3.24 -5.95
N ILE A 308 -21.51 4.42 -5.58
CA ILE A 308 -20.08 4.67 -5.45
C ILE A 308 -19.47 3.84 -4.31
N LEU A 309 -20.10 3.83 -3.14
CA LEU A 309 -19.68 2.97 -2.02
C LEU A 309 -19.74 1.49 -2.40
N GLY A 310 -20.75 1.08 -3.16
CA GLY A 310 -20.86 -0.28 -3.67
C GLY A 310 -19.72 -0.64 -4.62
N LEU A 311 -19.45 0.21 -5.63
CA LEU A 311 -18.36 -0.01 -6.58
C LEU A 311 -16.99 -0.12 -5.90
N THR A 312 -16.80 0.58 -4.78
CA THR A 312 -15.53 0.64 -4.06
C THR A 312 -15.41 -0.43 -2.97
N ILE A 313 -16.47 -0.70 -2.19
CA ILE A 313 -16.47 -1.69 -1.08
C ILE A 313 -16.71 -3.11 -1.58
N PHE A 314 -17.51 -3.30 -2.63
CA PHE A 314 -17.89 -4.62 -3.12
C PHE A 314 -16.70 -5.48 -3.57
N PRO A 315 -15.70 -4.94 -4.32
CA PRO A 315 -14.47 -5.68 -4.61
C PRO A 315 -13.76 -6.16 -3.35
N ALA A 316 -13.73 -5.36 -2.28
CA ALA A 316 -13.12 -5.74 -1.01
C ALA A 316 -13.86 -6.89 -0.33
N VAL A 317 -15.18 -6.86 -0.34
CA VAL A 317 -16.03 -7.95 0.20
C VAL A 317 -15.85 -9.24 -0.60
N LEU A 318 -15.87 -9.16 -1.93
CA LEU A 318 -15.65 -10.32 -2.80
C LEU A 318 -14.27 -10.93 -2.57
N TRP A 319 -13.23 -10.09 -2.54
CA TRP A 319 -11.87 -10.52 -2.26
C TRP A 319 -11.77 -11.23 -0.90
N TYR A 320 -12.40 -10.67 0.15
CA TYR A 320 -12.38 -11.25 1.48
C TYR A 320 -13.10 -12.61 1.56
N GLU A 321 -14.22 -12.78 0.87
CA GLU A 321 -14.95 -14.06 0.83
C GLU A 321 -14.14 -15.13 0.06
N VAL A 322 -13.50 -14.75 -1.05
CA VAL A 322 -12.55 -15.63 -1.77
C VAL A 322 -11.36 -15.98 -0.88
N TYR A 323 -10.77 -15.01 -0.19
CA TYR A 323 -9.67 -15.22 0.74
C TYR A 323 -10.02 -16.20 1.86
N LYS A 324 -11.22 -16.08 2.43
CA LYS A 324 -11.69 -17.01 3.46
C LYS A 324 -12.13 -18.36 2.93
N ASN A 325 -12.15 -18.55 1.60
CA ASN A 325 -12.74 -19.69 0.93
C ASN A 325 -14.17 -19.97 1.45
N LYS A 326 -14.94 -18.90 1.70
CA LYS A 326 -16.32 -18.96 2.17
C LYS A 326 -17.23 -18.51 1.04
N HIS A 327 -18.20 -19.36 0.70
CA HIS A 327 -19.25 -19.01 -0.24
C HIS A 327 -20.45 -18.48 0.54
N LYS A 328 -20.37 -17.23 1.00
CA LYS A 328 -21.59 -16.56 1.49
C LYS A 328 -22.34 -15.96 0.33
N THR A 329 -23.62 -16.32 0.23
CA THR A 329 -24.53 -15.65 -0.70
C THR A 329 -24.84 -14.26 -0.18
N ILE A 330 -24.63 -13.24 -1.01
CA ILE A 330 -25.04 -11.87 -0.70
C ILE A 330 -26.59 -11.83 -0.74
N PRO A 331 -27.25 -11.24 0.26
CA PRO A 331 -28.70 -11.08 0.27
C PRO A 331 -29.22 -10.43 -1.01
N LYS A 332 -30.27 -11.00 -1.61
CA LYS A 332 -30.88 -10.50 -2.86
C LYS A 332 -31.34 -9.04 -2.75
N SER A 333 -31.78 -8.61 -1.56
CA SER A 333 -32.18 -7.23 -1.29
C SER A 333 -31.00 -6.26 -1.41
N LEU A 334 -29.82 -6.61 -0.89
CA LEU A 334 -28.62 -5.78 -1.01
C LEU A 334 -28.15 -5.70 -2.47
N LEU A 335 -28.19 -6.81 -3.21
CA LEU A 335 -27.88 -6.81 -4.64
C LEU A 335 -28.87 -5.94 -5.43
N ALA A 336 -30.18 -6.02 -5.12
CA ALA A 336 -31.20 -5.21 -5.77
C ALA A 336 -30.98 -3.71 -5.51
N ILE A 337 -30.66 -3.33 -4.27
CA ILE A 337 -30.32 -1.94 -3.92
C ILE A 337 -29.07 -1.51 -4.69
N TYR A 338 -28.01 -2.31 -4.70
CA TYR A 338 -26.77 -1.98 -5.40
C TYR A 338 -26.96 -1.80 -6.92
N PHE A 339 -27.62 -2.75 -7.58
CA PHE A 339 -27.87 -2.64 -9.02
C PHE A 339 -28.86 -1.52 -9.36
N GLY A 340 -29.88 -1.29 -8.53
CA GLY A 340 -30.77 -0.13 -8.67
C GLY A 340 -30.01 1.19 -8.53
N SER A 341 -29.13 1.29 -7.54
CA SER A 341 -28.17 2.38 -7.35
C SER A 341 -27.26 2.60 -8.55
N LEU A 342 -26.69 1.54 -9.13
CA LEU A 342 -25.84 1.63 -10.32
C LEU A 342 -26.62 2.13 -11.55
N VAL A 343 -27.81 1.61 -11.78
CA VAL A 343 -28.67 2.08 -12.88
C VAL A 343 -29.00 3.56 -12.69
N PHE A 344 -29.32 3.97 -11.46
CA PHE A 344 -29.58 5.37 -11.16
C PHE A 344 -28.34 6.25 -11.40
N LEU A 345 -27.16 5.82 -10.94
CA LEU A 345 -25.88 6.51 -11.16
C LEU A 345 -25.60 6.74 -12.66
N ILE A 346 -25.83 5.73 -13.49
CA ILE A 346 -25.59 5.81 -14.93
C ILE A 346 -26.59 6.75 -15.62
N LEU A 347 -27.86 6.71 -15.21
CA LEU A 347 -28.93 7.51 -15.83
C LEU A 347 -28.97 8.95 -15.33
N ASN A 348 -28.56 9.19 -14.08
CA ASN A 348 -28.62 10.49 -13.42
C ASN A 348 -27.44 10.68 -12.45
N PRO A 349 -26.21 10.89 -12.97
CA PRO A 349 -25.04 11.16 -12.16
C PRO A 349 -25.13 12.57 -11.57
N LEU A 350 -25.17 12.69 -10.24
CA LEU A 350 -25.38 13.98 -9.55
C LEU A 350 -24.08 14.75 -9.23
N PHE A 351 -22.93 14.25 -9.71
CA PHE A 351 -21.58 14.74 -9.40
C PHE A 351 -20.62 14.71 -10.60
N VAL A 352 -21.18 14.64 -11.80
CA VAL A 352 -20.42 14.85 -13.05
C VAL A 352 -20.57 16.29 -13.49
#